data_AF-A0A0F9WL38-F1
#
_entry.id   AF-A0A0F9WL38-F1
#
_cell.length_a   1.000
_cell.length_b   1.000
_cell.length_c   1.000
_cell.angle_alpha   90.00
_cell.angle_beta   90.00
_cell.angle_gamma   90.00
#
_symmetry.space_group_name_H-M   'P 1'
#
loop_
_entity.id
_entity.type
_entity.pdbx_description
1 polymer ?
#
loop_
_entity_poly.entity_id
_entity_poly.type
_entity_poly.pdbx_seq_one_letter_code
_entity_poly.pdbx_strand_id
1 'polypeptide(L)'
;MIYTTGEELQKHRIPNDIFEHLTTNVPDYNPASKISMLQIIEISGLDVAIWALRAIIGKKKKRKIALEFTIACAEHVLPEFEKDHPNDVRPHKAIEAAKKVLESDTEKNRIMALLAGDVAASSPSCMTAYHAAFTAAASVSPVFAANASARSTGRNWQKTKLIEIIEKY
;
A
#
# COMPACT_ATOMS: atom_id res chain seq x y z
N MET A 1 -13.31 6.40 10.64
CA MET A 1 -12.97 7.39 9.60
C MET A 1 -11.50 7.74 9.68
N ILE A 2 -10.73 7.24 8.72
CA ILE A 2 -9.31 7.53 8.55
C ILE A 2 -9.14 8.89 7.89
N TYR A 3 -8.27 9.73 8.45
CA TYR A 3 -7.97 11.05 7.92
C TYR A 3 -6.48 11.40 8.09
N THR A 4 -6.07 12.43 7.35
CA THR A 4 -4.80 13.15 7.47
C THR A 4 -5.09 14.64 7.63
N THR A 5 -4.04 15.45 7.80
CA THR A 5 -4.10 16.92 7.68
C THR A 5 -3.11 17.38 6.62
N GLY A 6 -3.21 18.66 6.23
CA GLY A 6 -2.23 19.29 5.35
C GLY A 6 -0.82 19.27 5.96
N GLU A 7 -0.72 19.54 7.26
CA GLU A 7 0.54 19.49 8.02
C GLU A 7 1.20 18.10 7.97
N GLU A 8 0.44 17.02 8.19
CA GLU A 8 1.00 15.66 8.21
C GLU A 8 1.39 15.20 6.78
N LEU A 9 0.64 15.63 5.76
CA LEU A 9 1.00 15.40 4.34
C LEU A 9 2.34 16.06 3.99
N GLN A 10 2.54 17.32 4.36
CA GLN A 10 3.80 18.04 4.12
C GLN A 10 4.97 17.43 4.89
N LYS A 11 4.76 17.04 6.16
CA LYS A 11 5.77 16.36 6.97
C LYS A 11 6.24 15.05 6.32
N HIS A 12 5.34 14.35 5.65
CA HIS A 12 5.67 13.15 4.91
C HIS A 12 6.29 13.40 3.53
N ARG A 13 6.38 14.67 3.10
CA ARG A 13 6.97 15.18 1.85
C ARG A 13 6.18 14.81 0.58
N ILE A 14 4.87 15.03 0.61
CA ILE A 14 4.06 14.85 -0.60
C ILE A 14 4.54 15.85 -1.66
N PRO A 15 4.60 15.47 -2.96
CA PRO A 15 4.96 16.42 -4.00
C PRO A 15 4.10 17.69 -3.94
N ASN A 16 4.75 18.87 -4.11
CA ASN A 16 4.11 20.16 -3.88
C ASN A 16 2.95 20.44 -4.85
N ASP A 17 3.10 20.02 -6.11
CA ASP A 17 2.06 20.10 -7.14
C ASP A 17 0.81 19.30 -6.76
N ILE A 18 1.01 18.08 -6.25
CA ILE A 18 -0.08 17.24 -5.75
C ILE A 18 -0.73 17.86 -4.51
N PHE A 19 0.09 18.39 -3.60
CA PHE A 19 -0.39 19.06 -2.39
C PHE A 19 -1.27 20.26 -2.73
N GLU A 20 -0.79 21.14 -3.60
CA GLU A 20 -1.49 22.34 -4.05
C GLU A 20 -2.83 22.01 -4.70
N HIS A 21 -2.85 21.02 -5.61
CA HIS A 21 -4.08 20.54 -6.23
C HIS A 21 -5.08 20.02 -5.20
N LEU A 22 -4.64 19.20 -4.24
CA LEU A 22 -5.51 18.69 -3.18
C LEU A 22 -6.07 19.85 -2.34
N THR A 23 -5.22 20.75 -1.84
CA THR A 23 -5.63 21.79 -0.89
C THR A 23 -6.51 22.87 -1.52
N THR A 24 -6.34 23.15 -2.81
CA THR A 24 -7.19 24.11 -3.55
C THR A 24 -8.62 23.60 -3.73
N ASN A 25 -8.81 22.27 -3.74
CA ASN A 25 -10.11 21.64 -3.96
C ASN A 25 -10.77 21.12 -2.66
N VAL A 26 -10.11 21.27 -1.50
CA VAL A 26 -10.72 21.00 -0.20
C VAL A 26 -11.49 22.26 0.26
N PRO A 27 -12.80 22.17 0.52
CA PRO A 27 -13.58 23.31 1.02
C PRO A 27 -13.04 23.85 2.35
N ASP A 28 -12.96 25.18 2.47
CA ASP A 28 -12.49 25.89 3.68
C ASP A 28 -11.17 25.35 4.23
N TYR A 29 -10.26 24.99 3.33
CA TYR A 29 -8.99 24.38 3.68
C TYR A 29 -8.15 25.28 4.60
N ASN A 30 -7.64 24.67 5.68
CA ASN A 30 -6.50 25.16 6.44
C ASN A 30 -5.57 23.97 6.75
N PRO A 31 -4.31 24.20 7.15
CA PRO A 31 -3.35 23.12 7.39
C PRO A 31 -3.77 22.06 8.41
N ALA A 32 -4.63 22.43 9.37
CA ALA A 32 -5.18 21.53 10.39
C ALA A 32 -6.51 20.86 9.99
N SER A 33 -7.08 21.21 8.82
CA SER A 33 -8.31 20.59 8.32
C SER A 33 -8.13 19.08 8.18
N LYS A 34 -9.10 18.32 8.70
CA LYS A 34 -9.15 16.87 8.53
C LYS A 34 -9.56 16.57 7.10
N ILE A 35 -8.70 15.87 6.38
CA ILE A 35 -8.95 15.41 5.02
C ILE A 35 -9.10 13.89 5.10
N SER A 36 -10.29 13.38 4.81
CA SER A 36 -10.52 11.93 4.78
C SER A 36 -9.81 11.29 3.58
N MET A 37 -9.44 10.01 3.70
CA MET A 37 -8.82 9.32 2.56
C MET A 37 -9.74 9.22 1.34
N LEU A 38 -11.07 9.17 1.55
CA LEU A 38 -12.05 9.18 0.45
C LEU A 38 -12.01 10.49 -0.33
N GLN A 39 -11.97 11.63 0.36
CA GLN A 39 -11.81 12.95 -0.29
C GLN A 39 -10.53 13.02 -1.11
N ILE A 40 -9.42 12.45 -0.63
CA ILE A 40 -8.16 12.42 -1.39
C ILE A 40 -8.32 11.58 -2.68
N ILE A 41 -8.99 10.42 -2.58
CA ILE A 41 -9.28 9.58 -3.75
C ILE A 41 -10.16 10.32 -4.76
N GLU A 42 -11.15 11.08 -4.31
CA GLU A 42 -12.10 11.82 -5.15
C GLU A 42 -11.45 13.03 -5.82
N ILE A 43 -10.65 13.81 -5.08
CA ILE A 43 -10.03 15.06 -5.57
C ILE A 43 -8.77 14.79 -6.40
N SER A 44 -7.93 13.87 -5.94
CA SER A 44 -6.56 13.70 -6.44
C SER A 44 -6.30 12.32 -7.03
N GLY A 45 -7.24 11.39 -6.90
CA GLY A 45 -7.13 10.05 -7.45
C GLY A 45 -6.35 9.06 -6.59
N LEU A 46 -6.27 7.84 -7.10
CA LEU A 46 -5.74 6.69 -6.38
C LEU A 46 -4.25 6.80 -6.05
N ASP A 47 -3.42 7.29 -6.97
CA ASP A 47 -1.97 7.36 -6.75
C ASP A 47 -1.62 8.26 -5.57
N VAL A 48 -2.29 9.41 -5.49
CA VAL A 48 -2.16 10.35 -4.38
C VAL A 48 -2.66 9.74 -3.09
N ALA A 49 -3.79 9.03 -3.12
CA ALA A 49 -4.33 8.35 -1.95
C ALA A 49 -3.39 7.25 -1.41
N ILE A 50 -2.80 6.43 -2.28
CA ILE A 50 -1.82 5.41 -1.88
C ILE A 50 -0.61 6.07 -1.24
N TRP A 51 -0.15 7.18 -1.81
CA TRP A 51 0.96 7.95 -1.27
C TRP A 51 0.61 8.53 0.12
N ALA A 52 -0.59 9.09 0.25
CA ALA A 52 -1.12 9.69 1.48
C ALA A 52 -1.37 8.70 2.63
N LEU A 53 -1.39 7.38 2.37
CA LEU A 53 -1.37 6.38 3.45
C LEU A 53 -0.20 6.59 4.42
N ARG A 54 0.91 7.17 3.94
CA ARG A 54 2.06 7.53 4.77
C ARG A 54 1.78 8.66 5.74
N ALA A 55 0.74 9.47 5.54
CA ALA A 55 0.43 10.63 6.37
C ALA A 55 -0.79 10.42 7.30
N ILE A 56 -1.33 9.20 7.39
CA ILE A 56 -2.49 8.94 8.24
C ILE A 56 -2.18 9.23 9.72
N ILE A 57 -3.05 10.02 10.35
CA ILE A 57 -3.03 10.31 11.78
C ILE A 57 -3.57 9.09 12.56
N GLY A 58 -2.85 8.64 13.60
CA GLY A 58 -3.19 7.44 14.38
C GLY A 58 -2.38 6.20 13.95
N LYS A 59 -1.10 6.17 14.36
CA LYS A 59 -0.04 5.25 13.88
C LYS A 59 -0.40 3.76 13.79
N LYS A 60 -1.26 3.24 14.68
CA LYS A 60 -1.62 1.81 14.69
C LYS A 60 -2.47 1.39 13.49
N LYS A 61 -3.40 2.23 13.02
CA LYS A 61 -4.26 1.91 11.87
C LYS A 61 -3.52 2.03 10.55
N LYS A 62 -2.66 3.04 10.44
CA LYS A 62 -1.81 3.33 9.25
C LYS A 62 -1.10 2.10 8.70
N ARG A 63 -0.35 1.38 9.56
CA ARG A 63 0.42 0.21 9.14
C ARG A 63 -0.49 -0.94 8.72
N LYS A 64 -1.58 -1.18 9.45
CA LYS A 64 -2.55 -2.24 9.10
C LYS A 64 -3.18 -2.01 7.73
N ILE A 65 -3.67 -0.81 7.45
CA ILE A 65 -4.25 -0.44 6.16
C ILE A 65 -3.22 -0.63 5.03
N ALA A 66 -2.00 -0.14 5.24
CA ALA A 66 -0.94 -0.29 4.24
C ALA A 66 -0.58 -1.76 3.99
N LEU A 67 -0.49 -2.58 5.05
CA LEU A 67 -0.25 -4.02 4.95
C LEU A 67 -1.39 -4.74 4.24
N GLU A 68 -2.65 -4.52 4.64
CA GLU A 68 -3.82 -5.13 4.01
C GLU A 68 -3.87 -4.81 2.51
N PHE A 69 -3.69 -3.55 2.15
CA PHE A 69 -3.74 -3.13 0.75
C PHE A 69 -2.60 -3.74 -0.06
N THR A 70 -1.40 -3.79 0.52
CA THR A 70 -0.22 -4.36 -0.12
C THR A 70 -0.35 -5.88 -0.30
N ILE A 71 -0.82 -6.60 0.73
CA ILE A 71 -1.10 -8.04 0.68
C ILE A 71 -2.15 -8.32 -0.40
N ALA A 72 -3.25 -7.58 -0.42
CA ALA A 72 -4.29 -7.75 -1.44
C ALA A 72 -3.73 -7.55 -2.86
N CYS A 73 -2.87 -6.55 -3.07
CA CYS A 73 -2.20 -6.35 -4.35
C CYS A 73 -1.31 -7.54 -4.74
N ALA A 74 -0.56 -8.10 -3.78
CA ALA A 74 0.33 -9.24 -4.01
C ALA A 74 -0.44 -10.53 -4.30
N GLU A 75 -1.51 -10.81 -3.55
CA GLU A 75 -2.37 -11.97 -3.78
C GLU A 75 -3.07 -11.90 -5.14
N HIS A 76 -3.49 -10.70 -5.56
CA HIS A 76 -4.23 -10.56 -6.80
C HIS A 76 -3.36 -10.77 -8.06
N VAL A 77 -2.05 -10.47 -7.99
CA VAL A 77 -1.11 -10.71 -9.09
C VAL A 77 -0.52 -12.12 -9.09
N LEU A 78 -0.68 -12.85 -7.99
CA LEU A 78 -0.06 -14.17 -7.80
C LEU A 78 -0.49 -15.19 -8.87
N PRO A 79 -1.76 -15.29 -9.29
CA PRO A 79 -2.15 -16.25 -10.33
C PRO A 79 -1.51 -15.98 -11.69
N GLU A 80 -1.25 -14.72 -12.05
CA GLU A 80 -0.55 -14.39 -13.30
C GLU A 80 0.91 -14.83 -13.25
N PHE A 81 1.55 -14.65 -12.10
CA PHE A 81 2.91 -15.10 -11.87
C PHE A 81 3.05 -16.63 -11.93
N GLU A 82 2.08 -17.35 -11.35
CA GLU A 82 2.07 -18.82 -11.32
C GLU A 82 1.93 -19.44 -12.72
N LYS A 83 1.45 -18.70 -13.73
CA LYS A 83 1.42 -19.18 -15.12
C LYS A 83 2.82 -19.40 -15.68
N ASP A 84 3.73 -18.47 -15.40
CA ASP A 84 5.12 -18.52 -15.89
C ASP A 84 6.06 -19.26 -14.92
N HIS A 85 5.70 -19.30 -13.63
CA HIS A 85 6.54 -19.81 -12.55
C HIS A 85 5.77 -20.69 -11.55
N PRO A 86 5.14 -21.79 -11.99
CA PRO A 86 4.21 -22.57 -11.18
C PRO A 86 4.84 -23.25 -9.95
N ASN A 87 6.15 -23.50 -9.98
CA ASN A 87 6.87 -24.18 -8.89
C ASN A 87 7.55 -23.21 -7.93
N ASP A 88 7.43 -21.90 -8.14
CA ASP A 88 8.09 -20.92 -7.28
C ASP A 88 7.23 -20.55 -6.07
N VAL A 89 7.59 -21.12 -4.93
CA VAL A 89 6.85 -20.94 -3.67
C VAL A 89 7.24 -19.68 -2.91
N ARG A 90 8.21 -18.89 -3.39
CA ARG A 90 8.73 -17.72 -2.64
C ARG A 90 7.71 -16.60 -2.49
N PRO A 91 6.91 -16.22 -3.52
CA PRO A 91 5.87 -15.20 -3.36
C PRO A 91 4.84 -15.56 -2.29
N HIS A 92 4.40 -16.82 -2.28
CA HIS A 92 3.50 -17.35 -1.22
C HIS A 92 4.10 -17.16 0.17
N LYS A 93 5.36 -17.58 0.37
CA LYS A 93 6.04 -17.43 1.67
C LYS A 93 6.16 -15.98 2.11
N ALA A 94 6.42 -15.07 1.18
CA ALA A 94 6.48 -13.63 1.46
C ALA A 94 5.11 -13.05 1.85
N ILE A 95 4.05 -13.41 1.12
CA ILE A 95 2.67 -13.00 1.44
C ILE A 95 2.24 -13.54 2.81
N GLU A 96 2.50 -14.82 3.10
CA GLU A 96 2.16 -15.43 4.39
C GLU A 96 2.93 -14.78 5.55
N ALA A 97 4.20 -14.40 5.33
CA ALA A 97 4.94 -13.66 6.34
C ALA A 97 4.36 -12.25 6.55
N ALA A 98 3.93 -11.56 5.50
CA ALA A 98 3.24 -10.27 5.59
C ALA A 98 1.91 -10.37 6.37
N LYS A 99 1.12 -11.43 6.13
CA LYS A 99 -0.12 -11.71 6.87
C LYS A 99 0.15 -11.91 8.37
N LYS A 100 1.24 -12.59 8.75
CA LYS A 100 1.64 -12.73 10.16
C LYS A 100 1.97 -11.39 10.81
N VAL A 101 2.56 -10.43 10.07
CA VAL A 101 2.76 -9.06 10.56
C VAL A 101 1.43 -8.34 10.74
N LEU A 102 0.49 -8.52 9.82
CA LEU A 102 -0.84 -7.92 9.90
C LEU A 102 -1.65 -8.44 11.10
N GLU A 103 -1.58 -9.75 11.37
CA GLU A 103 -2.18 -10.39 12.54
C GLU A 103 -1.50 -9.93 13.84
N SER A 104 -0.18 -9.92 13.87
CA SER A 104 0.62 -9.56 15.04
C SER A 104 1.92 -8.86 14.66
N ASP A 105 1.95 -7.55 14.84
CA ASP A 105 3.08 -6.68 14.46
C ASP A 105 4.23 -6.72 15.49
N THR A 106 4.83 -7.90 15.65
CA THR A 106 6.03 -8.12 16.46
C THR A 106 7.29 -7.89 15.65
N GLU A 107 8.39 -7.55 16.32
CA GLU A 107 9.70 -7.43 15.68
C GLU A 107 10.12 -8.71 14.97
N LYS A 108 9.90 -9.86 15.60
CA LYS A 108 10.14 -11.17 15.00
C LYS A 108 9.37 -11.35 13.69
N ASN A 109 8.09 -11.03 13.66
CA ASN A 109 7.28 -11.16 12.44
C ASN A 109 7.78 -10.22 11.34
N ARG A 110 8.15 -8.97 11.69
CA ARG A 110 8.73 -8.02 10.72
C ARG A 110 10.04 -8.52 10.13
N ILE A 111 10.94 -9.08 10.94
CA ILE A 111 12.21 -9.64 10.46
C ILE A 111 11.96 -10.83 9.54
N MET A 112 11.08 -11.76 9.94
CA MET A 112 10.73 -12.92 9.11
C MET A 112 10.12 -12.51 7.77
N ALA A 113 9.30 -11.47 7.77
CA ALA A 113 8.69 -10.95 6.56
C ALA A 113 9.71 -10.22 5.66
N LEU A 114 10.63 -9.45 6.23
CA LEU A 114 11.75 -8.87 5.48
C LEU A 114 12.60 -9.96 4.80
N LEU A 115 13.02 -10.98 5.54
CA LEU A 115 13.82 -12.09 5.01
C LEU A 115 13.10 -12.87 3.91
N ALA A 116 11.80 -13.17 4.11
CA ALA A 116 11.00 -13.83 3.09
C ALA A 116 10.87 -12.98 1.82
N GLY A 117 10.77 -11.66 1.99
CA GLY A 117 10.86 -10.71 0.91
C GLY A 117 12.18 -10.79 0.17
N ASP A 118 13.32 -10.64 0.85
CA ASP A 118 14.64 -10.59 0.21
C ASP A 118 14.92 -11.85 -0.64
N VAL A 119 14.52 -13.02 -0.13
CA VAL A 119 14.61 -14.30 -0.85
C VAL A 119 13.71 -14.33 -2.10
N ALA A 120 12.55 -13.68 -2.03
CA ALA A 120 11.65 -13.55 -3.18
C ALA A 120 12.22 -12.59 -4.23
N ALA A 121 12.88 -11.50 -3.81
CA ALA A 121 13.47 -10.49 -4.71
C ALA A 121 14.76 -10.95 -5.41
N SER A 122 15.46 -11.96 -4.90
CA SER A 122 16.73 -12.44 -5.47
C SER A 122 16.57 -13.32 -6.74
N SER A 123 15.36 -13.41 -7.31
CA SER A 123 15.09 -14.19 -8.53
C SER A 123 15.10 -13.35 -9.81
N PRO A 124 15.66 -13.82 -10.92
CA PRO A 124 15.54 -13.17 -12.23
C PRO A 124 14.14 -13.29 -12.88
N SER A 125 13.26 -14.16 -12.37
CA SER A 125 11.91 -14.38 -12.91
C SER A 125 10.94 -13.27 -12.50
N CYS A 126 10.06 -12.82 -13.39
CA CYS A 126 8.90 -11.91 -13.22
C CYS A 126 8.97 -10.81 -12.11
N MET A 127 9.58 -9.66 -12.44
CA MET A 127 9.72 -8.46 -11.61
C MET A 127 8.44 -8.00 -10.86
N THR A 128 7.24 -8.16 -11.44
CA THR A 128 6.00 -7.55 -10.91
C THR A 128 5.45 -8.26 -9.68
N ALA A 129 5.12 -9.55 -9.75
CA ALA A 129 4.53 -10.24 -8.60
C ALA A 129 5.50 -10.39 -7.43
N TYR A 130 6.79 -10.55 -7.72
CA TYR A 130 7.83 -10.54 -6.70
C TYR A 130 7.97 -9.19 -6.01
N HIS A 131 7.94 -8.08 -6.74
CA HIS A 131 7.96 -6.78 -6.08
C HIS A 131 6.73 -6.55 -5.22
N ALA A 132 5.54 -6.98 -5.65
CA ALA A 132 4.35 -6.90 -4.81
C ALA A 132 4.50 -7.74 -3.53
N ALA A 133 4.97 -8.99 -3.64
CA ALA A 133 5.17 -9.87 -2.49
C ALA A 133 6.30 -9.40 -1.56
N PHE A 134 7.42 -8.94 -2.12
CA PHE A 134 8.53 -8.32 -1.40
C PHE A 134 8.06 -7.11 -0.61
N THR A 135 7.35 -6.19 -1.27
CA THR A 135 6.89 -4.96 -0.63
C THR A 135 5.85 -5.24 0.46
N ALA A 136 5.04 -6.29 0.28
CA ALA A 136 4.14 -6.82 1.32
C ALA A 136 4.91 -7.30 2.54
N ALA A 137 5.87 -8.20 2.32
CA ALA A 137 6.59 -8.85 3.40
C ALA A 137 7.52 -7.86 4.12
N ALA A 138 8.27 -7.06 3.37
CA ALA A 138 9.17 -6.05 3.93
C ALA A 138 8.43 -4.81 4.47
N SER A 139 7.10 -4.71 4.28
CA SER A 139 6.28 -3.56 4.72
C SER A 139 6.79 -2.20 4.21
N VAL A 140 7.46 -2.18 3.05
CA VAL A 140 8.31 -1.05 2.61
C VAL A 140 7.47 0.14 2.16
N SER A 141 6.48 -0.08 1.28
CA SER A 141 5.59 0.99 0.82
C SER A 141 4.42 0.43 -0.03
N PRO A 142 3.18 0.86 0.22
CA PRO A 142 2.03 0.49 -0.60
C PRO A 142 2.11 1.04 -2.04
N VAL A 143 2.91 2.08 -2.29
CA VAL A 143 3.13 2.64 -3.64
C VAL A 143 3.78 1.62 -4.57
N PHE A 144 4.82 0.93 -4.11
CA PHE A 144 5.52 -0.05 -4.93
C PHE A 144 4.64 -1.25 -5.25
N ALA A 145 3.86 -1.70 -4.26
CA ALA A 145 2.91 -2.78 -4.43
C ALA A 145 1.79 -2.46 -5.42
N ALA A 146 1.25 -1.25 -5.35
CA ALA A 146 0.26 -0.78 -6.31
C ALA A 146 0.83 -0.65 -7.72
N ASN A 147 2.05 -0.14 -7.88
CA ASN A 147 2.66 -0.07 -9.21
C ASN A 147 2.91 -1.46 -9.81
N ALA A 148 3.30 -2.42 -8.97
CA ALA A 148 3.48 -3.81 -9.36
C ALA A 148 2.15 -4.46 -9.80
N SER A 149 1.06 -4.23 -9.05
CA SER A 149 -0.24 -4.83 -9.37
C SER A 149 -1.04 -4.10 -10.45
N ALA A 150 -0.77 -2.80 -10.68
CA ALA A 150 -1.51 -2.01 -11.66
C ALA A 150 -1.46 -2.60 -13.08
N ARG A 151 -0.37 -3.30 -13.42
CA ARG A 151 -0.16 -3.93 -14.73
C ARG A 151 -1.05 -5.15 -14.99
N SER A 152 -1.44 -5.89 -13.95
CA SER A 152 -2.28 -7.08 -14.10
C SER A 152 -3.75 -6.82 -13.74
N THR A 153 -4.02 -5.90 -12.81
CA THR A 153 -5.35 -5.75 -12.20
C THR A 153 -6.08 -4.49 -12.68
N GLY A 154 -5.34 -3.52 -13.24
CA GLY A 154 -5.84 -2.19 -13.53
C GLY A 154 -6.09 -1.33 -12.28
N ARG A 155 -6.14 0.00 -12.49
CA ARG A 155 -6.30 0.99 -11.41
C ARG A 155 -7.69 0.98 -10.76
N ASN A 156 -8.72 0.55 -11.49
CA ASN A 156 -10.09 0.51 -10.97
C ASN A 156 -10.24 -0.50 -9.83
N TRP A 157 -9.71 -1.71 -9.99
CA TRP A 157 -9.74 -2.71 -8.93
C TRP A 157 -9.01 -2.22 -7.67
N GLN A 158 -7.82 -1.64 -7.83
CA GLN A 158 -7.05 -1.09 -6.71
C GLN A 158 -7.79 0.02 -5.98
N LYS A 159 -8.49 0.90 -6.72
CA LYS A 159 -9.31 1.96 -6.14
C LYS A 159 -10.42 1.38 -5.28
N THR A 160 -11.21 0.44 -5.82
CA THR A 160 -12.27 -0.25 -5.08
C THR A 160 -11.69 -0.94 -3.85
N LYS A 161 -10.57 -1.66 -4.00
CA LYS A 161 -9.97 -2.41 -2.90
C LYS A 161 -9.47 -1.51 -1.77
N LEU A 162 -8.88 -0.38 -2.12
CA LEU A 162 -8.41 0.59 -1.13
C LEU A 162 -9.59 1.22 -0.36
N ILE A 163 -10.69 1.54 -1.06
CA ILE A 163 -11.93 2.05 -0.44
C ILE A 163 -12.48 1.02 0.55
N GLU A 164 -12.65 -0.24 0.14
CA GLU A 164 -13.11 -1.33 1.01
C GLU A 164 -12.28 -1.47 2.30
N ILE A 165 -10.95 -1.33 2.19
CA ILE A 165 -10.06 -1.42 3.36
C ILE A 165 -10.24 -0.19 4.24
N ILE A 166 -10.27 1.02 3.69
CA ILE A 166 -10.42 2.27 4.45
C ILE A 166 -11.76 2.28 5.21
N GLU A 167 -12.84 1.79 4.62
CA GLU A 167 -14.17 1.79 5.24
C GLU A 167 -14.29 0.87 6.46
N LYS A 168 -13.40 -0.12 6.61
CA LYS A 168 -13.34 -0.99 7.80
C LYS A 168 -12.84 -0.27 9.06
N TYR A 169 -12.31 0.96 8.96
CA TYR A 169 -11.51 1.62 10.00
C TYR A 169 -11.97 3.04 10.42
#